data_AF-A0A109W4Y4-F1
#
_entry.id   AF-A0A109W4Y4-F1
#
_cell.length_a   1.000
_cell.length_b   1.000
_cell.length_c   1.000
_cell.angle_alpha   90.00
_cell.angle_beta   90.00
_cell.angle_gamma   90.00
#
_symmetry.space_group_name_H-M   'P 1'
#
loop_
_entity.id
_entity.type
_entity.pdbx_description
1 polymer ?
#
loop_
_entity_poly.entity_id
_entity_poly.type
_entity_poly.pdbx_seq_one_letter_code
_entity_poly.pdbx_strand_id
1 'polypeptide(L)' 'MPSDNALFNCDQDHEINYVASLYLEQQKVRELLKEKCADGVISHWTHKKLYAWLESQGFTKIK' A
#
# COMPACT_ATOMS: atom_id res chain seq x y z
N MET A 1 13.66 -4.60 -6.08
CA MET A 1 12.20 -4.58 -5.79
C MET A 1 12.00 -5.22 -4.42
N PRO A 2 11.22 -4.62 -3.52
CA PRO A 2 10.83 -5.29 -2.28
C PRO A 2 10.15 -6.61 -2.65
N SER A 3 10.48 -7.69 -1.93
CA SER A 3 9.81 -8.98 -2.15
C SER A 3 8.36 -8.86 -1.67
N ASP A 4 7.43 -9.55 -2.32
CA ASP A 4 6.02 -9.58 -1.90
C ASP A 4 5.82 -10.08 -0.45
N ASN A 5 6.81 -10.81 0.06
CA ASN A 5 6.88 -11.32 1.43
C ASN A 5 7.52 -10.34 2.43
N ALA A 6 8.10 -9.23 1.95
CA ALA A 6 8.61 -8.17 2.82
C ALA A 6 7.44 -7.40 3.42
N LEU A 7 7.62 -6.98 4.67
CA LEU A 7 6.67 -6.11 5.35
C LEU A 7 6.61 -4.76 4.64
N PHE A 8 5.39 -4.24 4.54
CA PHE A 8 5.13 -2.91 4.06
C PHE A 8 5.58 -1.90 5.13
N ASN A 9 6.50 -1.02 4.75
CA ASN A 9 7.04 0.02 5.62
C ASN A 9 6.13 1.25 5.62
N CYS A 10 5.49 1.47 6.75
CA CYS A 10 4.67 2.66 7.00
C CYS A 10 5.49 3.92 7.30
N ASP A 11 6.77 3.80 7.65
CA ASP A 11 7.62 4.92 8.08
C ASP A 11 8.32 5.61 6.90
N GLN A 12 8.32 4.97 5.72
CA GLN A 12 9.02 5.46 4.54
C GLN A 12 8.03 5.93 3.48
N ASP A 13 7.90 7.26 3.32
CA ASP A 13 7.05 7.88 2.29
C ASP A 13 7.30 7.33 0.88
N HIS A 14 8.54 6.94 0.57
CA HIS A 14 8.87 6.39 -0.75
C HIS A 14 8.18 5.05 -1.01
N GLU A 15 7.93 4.24 0.02
CA GLU A 15 7.24 2.96 -0.11
C GLU A 15 5.75 3.15 -0.32
N ILE A 16 5.15 4.09 0.44
CA ILE A 16 3.77 4.53 0.22
C ILE A 16 3.59 5.05 -1.21
N ASN A 17 4.50 5.91 -1.67
CA ASN A 17 4.46 6.47 -3.03
C ASN A 17 4.66 5.37 -4.09
N TYR A 18 5.56 4.41 -3.84
CA TYR A 18 5.77 3.28 -4.72
C TYR A 18 4.50 2.45 -4.87
N VAL A 19 3.90 2.01 -3.75
CA VAL A 19 2.65 1.24 -3.77
C VAL A 19 1.54 2.03 -4.45
N ALA A 20 1.34 3.30 -4.09
CA ALA A 20 0.35 4.16 -4.71
C ALA A 20 0.52 4.24 -6.24
N SER A 21 1.76 4.33 -6.73
CA SER A 21 2.05 4.40 -8.16
C SER A 21 1.68 3.14 -8.96
N LEU A 22 1.39 2.03 -8.27
CA LEU A 22 0.94 0.79 -8.90
C LEU A 22 -0.57 0.81 -9.21
N TYR A 23 -1.31 1.83 -8.79
CA TYR A 23 -2.76 1.92 -8.95
C TYR A 23 -3.15 3.12 -9.81
N LEU A 24 -4.35 3.07 -10.40
CA LEU A 24 -4.91 4.18 -11.16
C LEU A 24 -5.18 5.38 -10.24
N GLU A 25 -5.77 5.13 -9.07
CA GLU A 25 -6.14 6.13 -8.07
C GLU A 25 -4.99 6.46 -7.11
N GLN A 26 -3.81 6.77 -7.66
CA GLN A 26 -2.57 6.96 -6.88
C GLN A 26 -2.75 7.85 -5.65
N GLN A 27 -3.40 9.00 -5.81
CA GLN A 27 -3.62 9.94 -4.70
C GLN A 27 -4.50 9.34 -3.59
N LYS A 28 -5.61 8.68 -3.95
CA LYS A 28 -6.51 8.05 -2.97
C LYS A 28 -5.84 6.90 -2.24
N VAL A 29 -5.09 6.06 -2.96
CA VAL A 29 -4.32 4.97 -2.37
C VAL A 29 -3.27 5.53 -1.41
N ARG A 30 -2.55 6.57 -1.78
CA ARG A 30 -1.55 7.23 -0.92
C ARG A 30 -2.17 7.74 0.38
N GLU A 31 -3.28 8.48 0.29
CA GLU A 31 -3.98 9.03 1.46
C GLU A 31 -4.48 7.90 2.38
N LEU A 32 -5.10 6.86 1.80
CA LEU A 32 -5.58 5.70 2.53
C LEU A 32 -4.46 4.94 3.24
N LEU A 33 -3.32 4.73 2.56
CA LEU A 33 -2.16 4.06 3.15
C LEU A 33 -1.61 4.86 4.34
N LYS A 34 -1.50 6.20 4.21
CA LYS A 34 -1.05 7.06 5.32
C LYS A 34 -1.98 6.96 6.52
N GLU A 35 -3.29 7.02 6.30
CA GLU A 35 -4.30 6.89 7.34
C GLU A 35 -4.18 5.53 8.05
N LYS A 36 -4.13 4.43 7.28
CA LYS A 36 -4.10 3.07 7.84
C LYS A 36 -2.75 2.71 8.47
N CYS A 37 -1.67 3.36 8.04
CA CYS A 37 -0.38 3.32 8.72
C CYS A 37 -0.43 4.03 10.08
N ALA A 38 -1.05 5.21 10.15
CA ALA A 38 -1.23 5.93 11.41
C ALA A 38 -2.13 5.16 12.40
N ASP A 39 -3.14 4.46 11.89
CA ASP A 39 -4.00 3.56 12.69
C ASP A 39 -3.26 2.28 13.15
N GLY A 40 -2.07 1.99 12.63
CA GLY A 40 -1.31 0.77 12.92
C GLY A 40 -1.93 -0.51 12.34
N VAL A 41 -2.90 -0.39 11.43
CA VAL A 41 -3.62 -1.54 10.85
C VAL A 41 -2.71 -2.33 9.91
N ILE A 42 -1.92 -1.63 9.09
CA ILE A 42 -1.12 -2.21 8.00
C ILE A 42 0.39 -2.23 8.29
N SER A 43 0.83 -1.79 9.46
CA SER A 43 2.24 -1.71 9.87
C SER A 43 2.99 -3.06 9.92
N HIS A 44 2.24 -4.17 9.96
CA HIS A 44 2.80 -5.53 9.93
C HIS A 44 2.30 -6.35 8.73
N TRP A 45 1.77 -5.69 7.70
CA TRP A 45 1.29 -6.40 6.52
C TRP A 45 2.43 -6.63 5.55
N THR A 46 2.38 -7.75 4.84
CA THR A 46 3.24 -7.94 3.67
C THR A 46 2.68 -7.17 2.48
N HIS A 47 3.54 -6.84 1.51
CA HIS A 47 3.12 -6.24 0.25
C HIS A 47 2.01 -7.04 -0.43
N LYS A 48 2.11 -8.38 -0.43
CA LYS A 48 1.07 -9.27 -0.96
C LYS A 48 -0.29 -9.05 -0.28
N LYS A 49 -0.32 -8.98 1.06
CA LYS A 49 -1.55 -8.78 1.83
C LYS A 49 -2.13 -7.40 1.55
N LEU A 50 -1.27 -6.40 1.46
CA LEU A 50 -1.67 -5.02 1.15
C LEU A 50 -2.32 -4.92 -0.23
N TYR A 51 -1.71 -5.53 -1.25
CA TYR A 51 -2.24 -5.49 -2.62
C TYR A 51 -3.61 -6.16 -2.72
N ALA A 52 -3.75 -7.36 -2.15
CA ALA A 52 -5.03 -8.08 -2.12
C ALA A 52 -6.12 -7.28 -1.40
N TRP A 53 -5.77 -6.57 -0.32
CA TRP A 53 -6.72 -5.70 0.38
C TRP A 53 -7.11 -4.48 -0.46
N LEU A 54 -6.16 -3.80 -1.11
CA LEU A 54 -6.45 -2.65 -1.98
C LEU A 54 -7.35 -3.05 -3.15
N GLU A 55 -7.11 -4.21 -3.77
CA GLU A 55 -7.98 -4.75 -4.82
C GLU A 55 -9.39 -5.05 -4.27
N SER A 56 -9.49 -5.59 -3.06
CA SER A 56 -10.79 -5.81 -2.39
C SER A 56 -11.52 -4.51 -2.01
N GLN A 57 -10.81 -3.38 -1.90
CA GLN A 57 -11.42 -2.05 -1.72
C GLN A 57 -11.88 -1.44 -3.07
N GLY A 58 -11.59 -2.09 -4.20
CA GLY A 58 -11.95 -1.63 -5.53
C GLY A 58 -10.91 -0.75 -6.22
N PHE A 59 -9.67 -0.70 -5.71
CA PHE A 59 -8.58 0.00 -6.41
C PHE A 59 -8.07 -0.83 -7.58
N THR A 60 -7.84 -0.17 -8.72
CA THR A 60 -7.40 -0.85 -9.94
C THR A 60 -5.89 -0.78 -10.06
N LYS A 61 -5.23 -1.94 -9.99
CA LYS A 61 -3.78 -2.04 -10.20
C LYS A 61 -3.45 -1.93 -11.69
N ILE A 62 -2.48 -1.08 -12.01
CA ILE A 62 -2.04 -0.77 -13.39
C ILE A 62 -0.64 -1.32 -13.72
N LYS A 63 0.05 -1.94 -12.76
CA LYS A 63 1.41 -2.48 -12.89
C LYS A 63 1.57 -3.85 -12.26
#